data_AF-R9KS97-F1
#
_entry.id   AF-R9KS97-F1
#
_cell.length_a   1.000
_cell.length_b   1.000
_cell.length_c   1.000
_cell.angle_alpha   90.00
_cell.angle_beta   90.00
_cell.angle_gamma   90.00
#
_symmetry.space_group_name_H-M   'P 1'
#
loop_
_entity.id
_entity.type
_entity.pdbx_description
1 polymer ?
#
loop_
_entity_poly.entity_id
_entity_poly.type
_entity_poly.pdbx_seq_one_letter_code
_entity_poly.pdbx_strand_id
1 'polypeptide(L)'
;MIKQAVNSKISRLIGKGENRRLNISKEIIRKMHRLAKLTGETKKLSSEIDQYFMEKGFDIDELHCGNGRSLEELECGNDITDIFCIDAKNNFSDKSMWNTHFIRVR
;
A
#
# COMPACT_ATOMS: atom_id res chain seq x y z
N MET A 1 -15.76 -18.11 22.46
CA MET A 1 -17.21 -17.80 22.26
C MET A 1 -17.48 -16.57 21.36
N ILE A 2 -16.50 -16.03 20.62
CA ILE A 2 -16.66 -14.79 19.83
C ILE A 2 -17.14 -15.04 18.38
N LYS A 3 -16.89 -16.24 17.82
CA LYS A 3 -17.23 -16.57 16.41
C LYS A 3 -18.74 -16.62 16.11
N GLN A 4 -19.60 -16.86 17.11
CA GLN A 4 -21.06 -16.93 16.88
C GLN A 4 -21.73 -15.54 16.78
N ALA A 5 -21.21 -14.52 17.47
CA ALA A 5 -21.82 -13.19 17.50
C ALA A 5 -21.67 -12.43 16.17
N VAL A 6 -20.54 -12.62 15.47
CA VAL A 6 -20.29 -12.01 14.15
C VAL A 6 -21.22 -12.60 13.09
N ASN A 7 -21.43 -13.93 13.12
CA ASN A 7 -22.34 -14.60 12.20
C ASN A 7 -23.81 -14.17 12.38
N SER A 8 -24.26 -13.92 13.61
CA SER A 8 -25.63 -13.44 13.90
C SER A 8 -25.91 -12.03 13.33
N LYS A 9 -24.90 -11.16 13.28
CA LYS A 9 -25.06 -9.77 12.82
C LYS A 9 -25.06 -9.67 11.29
N ILE A 10 -24.26 -10.50 10.62
CA ILE A 10 -24.25 -10.63 9.15
C ILE A 10 -25.60 -11.15 8.67
N SER A 11 -26.16 -12.18 9.31
CA SER A 11 -27.47 -12.75 8.93
C SER A 11 -28.64 -11.76 9.08
N ARG A 12 -28.56 -10.80 10.03
CA ARG A 12 -29.60 -9.78 10.23
C ARG A 12 -29.58 -8.66 9.19
N LEU A 13 -28.42 -8.36 8.60
CA LEU A 13 -28.30 -7.33 7.55
C LEU A 13 -28.87 -7.79 6.20
N ILE A 14 -28.98 -9.10 5.98
CA ILE A 14 -29.50 -9.69 4.72
C ILE A 14 -31.04 -9.71 4.70
N GLY A 15 -31.71 -9.50 5.83
CA GLY A 15 -33.14 -9.81 6.01
C GLY A 15 -34.17 -8.74 5.63
N LYS A 16 -33.83 -7.60 5.01
CA LYS A 16 -34.83 -6.53 4.77
C LYS A 16 -34.64 -5.66 3.52
N GLY A 17 -34.05 -6.22 2.46
CA GLY A 17 -34.08 -5.62 1.12
C GLY A 17 -34.55 -6.65 0.11
N GLU A 18 -35.35 -6.26 -0.86
CA GLU A 18 -35.74 -7.09 -2.01
C GLU A 18 -34.55 -7.94 -2.49
N ASN A 19 -34.77 -9.23 -2.65
CA ASN A 19 -33.77 -10.22 -3.04
C ASN A 19 -33.40 -10.06 -4.52
N ARG A 20 -32.88 -8.88 -4.91
CA ARG A 20 -32.19 -8.69 -6.18
C ARG A 20 -30.84 -9.37 -6.05
N ARG A 21 -30.76 -10.62 -6.49
CA ARG A 21 -29.47 -11.29 -6.69
C ARG A 21 -28.64 -10.42 -7.64
N LEU A 22 -27.60 -9.77 -7.11
CA LEU A 22 -26.64 -9.02 -7.90
C LEU A 22 -25.95 -10.00 -8.86
N ASN A 23 -26.26 -9.91 -10.15
CA ASN A 23 -25.56 -10.70 -11.16
C ASN A 23 -24.28 -9.98 -11.57
N ILE A 24 -23.14 -10.38 -11.00
CA ILE A 24 -21.84 -9.83 -11.34
C ILE A 24 -21.38 -10.44 -12.67
N SER A 25 -21.04 -9.61 -13.65
CA SER A 25 -20.58 -10.11 -14.95
C SER A 25 -19.27 -10.90 -14.82
N LYS A 26 -19.08 -11.91 -15.69
CA LYS A 26 -17.82 -12.69 -15.75
C LYS A 26 -16.60 -11.79 -15.98
N GLU A 27 -16.78 -10.65 -16.66
CA GLU A 27 -15.71 -9.68 -16.90
C GLU A 27 -15.25 -9.01 -15.59
N ILE A 28 -16.19 -8.57 -14.75
CA ILE A 28 -15.86 -7.95 -13.45
C ILE A 28 -15.19 -8.98 -12.53
N ILE A 29 -15.67 -10.22 -12.49
CA ILE A 29 -15.05 -11.30 -11.72
C ILE A 29 -13.59 -11.52 -12.17
N ARG A 30 -13.33 -11.54 -13.49
CA ARG A 30 -11.96 -11.63 -14.02
C ARG A 30 -11.09 -10.43 -13.63
N LYS A 31 -11.64 -9.21 -13.65
CA LYS A 31 -10.93 -8.00 -13.20
C LYS A 31 -10.58 -8.09 -11.72
N MET A 32 -11.48 -8.60 -10.87
CA MET A 32 -11.22 -8.81 -9.44
C MET A 32 -10.08 -9.83 -9.22
N HIS A 33 -10.09 -10.96 -9.92
CA HIS A 33 -8.98 -11.93 -9.84
C HIS A 33 -7.66 -11.33 -10.32
N ARG A 34 -7.67 -10.57 -11.42
CA ARG A 34 -6.47 -9.90 -11.93
C ARG A 34 -5.94 -8.88 -10.94
N LEU A 35 -6.81 -8.06 -10.34
CA LEU A 35 -6.45 -7.08 -9.31
C LEU A 35 -5.78 -7.77 -8.12
N ALA A 36 -6.40 -8.84 -7.59
CA ALA A 36 -5.82 -9.57 -6.46
C ALA A 36 -4.42 -10.13 -6.76
N LYS A 37 -4.21 -10.67 -7.98
CA LYS A 37 -2.88 -11.13 -8.41
C LYS A 37 -1.88 -9.98 -8.46
N LEU A 38 -2.23 -8.86 -9.11
CA LEU A 38 -1.36 -7.70 -9.23
C LEU A 38 -1.01 -7.11 -7.86
N THR A 39 -1.98 -6.97 -6.96
CA THR A 39 -1.73 -6.50 -5.59
C THR A 39 -0.77 -7.43 -4.84
N GLY A 40 -0.86 -8.75 -5.06
CA GLY A 40 0.10 -9.71 -4.49
C GLY A 40 1.53 -9.50 -5.03
N GLU A 41 1.67 -9.28 -6.33
CA GLU A 41 2.95 -8.98 -6.97
C GLU A 41 3.52 -7.64 -6.50
N THR A 42 2.70 -6.58 -6.42
CA THR A 42 3.08 -5.27 -5.88
C THR A 42 3.62 -5.38 -4.46
N LYS A 43 2.91 -6.08 -3.56
CA LYS A 43 3.35 -6.26 -2.17
C LYS A 43 4.69 -6.98 -2.07
N LYS A 44 4.92 -7.98 -2.92
CA LYS A 44 6.20 -8.69 -2.96
C LYS A 44 7.33 -7.73 -3.38
N LEU A 45 7.14 -6.97 -4.45
CA LEU A 45 8.13 -5.99 -4.92
C LEU A 45 8.39 -4.91 -3.87
N SER A 46 7.34 -4.35 -3.24
CA SER A 46 7.49 -3.35 -2.18
C SER A 46 8.35 -3.87 -1.04
N SER A 47 8.08 -5.09 -0.57
CA SER A 47 8.86 -5.71 0.50
C SER A 47 10.33 -5.94 0.12
N GLU A 48 10.62 -6.29 -1.13
CA GLU A 48 12.00 -6.46 -1.62
C GLU A 48 12.75 -5.11 -1.68
N ILE A 49 12.06 -4.04 -2.07
CA ILE A 49 12.60 -2.67 -2.09
C ILE A 49 12.86 -2.17 -0.66
N ASP A 50 11.88 -2.33 0.23
CA ASP A 50 12.01 -1.95 1.64
C ASP A 50 13.19 -2.66 2.29
N GLN A 51 13.30 -3.98 2.08
CA GLN A 51 14.41 -4.77 2.60
C GLN A 51 15.76 -4.24 2.09
N TYR A 52 15.87 -3.92 0.79
CA TYR A 52 17.10 -3.37 0.23
C TYR A 52 17.56 -2.08 0.94
N PHE A 53 16.65 -1.12 1.15
CA PHE A 53 17.00 0.15 1.81
C PHE A 53 17.23 -0.01 3.31
N MET A 54 16.45 -0.85 4.00
CA MET A 54 16.70 -1.19 5.41
C MET A 54 18.07 -1.85 5.62
N GLU A 55 18.52 -2.72 4.70
CA GLU A 55 19.86 -3.32 4.75
C GLU A 55 20.99 -2.29 4.55
N LYS A 56 20.71 -1.16 3.89
CA LYS A 56 21.62 0.00 3.83
C LYS A 56 21.53 0.90 5.07
N GLY A 57 20.54 0.65 5.92
CA GLY A 57 20.34 1.30 7.22
C GLY A 57 19.39 2.49 7.19
N PHE A 58 18.59 2.64 6.12
CA PHE A 58 17.49 3.60 6.09
C PHE A 58 16.36 3.17 7.04
N ASP A 59 15.68 4.15 7.61
CA ASP A 59 14.53 3.95 8.48
C ASP A 59 13.24 3.70 7.68
N ILE A 60 12.47 2.68 8.05
CA ILE A 60 11.27 2.27 7.32
C ILE A 60 10.13 3.30 7.43
N ASP A 61 10.02 3.99 8.56
CA ASP A 61 8.99 5.02 8.76
C ASP A 61 9.32 6.25 7.92
N GLU A 62 10.61 6.56 7.71
CA GLU A 62 11.03 7.58 6.74
C GLU A 62 10.78 7.16 5.29
N LEU A 63 11.04 5.90 4.94
CA LEU A 63 10.80 5.37 3.59
C LEU A 63 9.32 5.45 3.20
N HIS A 64 8.40 5.43 4.17
CA HIS A 64 6.94 5.48 3.98
C HIS A 64 6.26 6.67 4.69
N CYS A 65 6.90 7.84 4.71
CA CYS A 65 6.42 8.99 5.46
C CYS A 65 5.31 9.82 4.77
N GLY A 66 4.78 9.39 3.62
CA GLY A 66 3.68 10.06 2.90
C GLY A 66 3.94 11.50 2.47
N ASN A 67 5.18 11.86 2.14
CA ASN A 67 5.54 13.25 1.80
C ASN A 67 5.43 13.58 0.31
N GLY A 68 4.80 12.73 -0.51
CA GLY A 68 4.71 12.90 -1.96
C GLY A 68 5.95 12.44 -2.73
N ARG A 69 7.01 11.97 -2.05
CA ARG A 69 8.28 11.51 -2.62
C ARG A 69 8.82 10.24 -1.95
N SER A 70 8.08 9.65 -1.02
CA SER A 70 8.40 8.41 -0.30
C SER A 70 7.97 7.17 -1.09
N LEU A 71 8.40 5.96 -0.67
CA LEU A 71 8.01 4.70 -1.32
C LEU A 71 6.51 4.43 -1.31
N GLU A 72 5.76 5.01 -0.36
CA GLU A 72 4.29 4.96 -0.33
C GLU A 72 3.63 5.42 -1.64
N GLU A 73 4.25 6.35 -2.37
CA GLU A 73 3.74 6.84 -3.66
C GLU A 73 3.71 5.73 -4.73
N LEU A 74 4.62 4.75 -4.65
CA LEU A 74 4.63 3.60 -5.55
C LEU A 74 3.38 2.73 -5.32
N GLU A 75 2.89 2.63 -4.09
CA GLU A 75 1.64 1.91 -3.78
C GLU A 75 0.41 2.64 -4.33
N CYS A 76 0.48 3.97 -4.43
CA CYS A 76 -0.53 4.80 -5.08
C CYS A 76 -0.44 4.77 -6.61
N GLY A 77 0.57 4.13 -7.19
CA GLY A 77 0.81 4.06 -8.63
C GLY A 77 1.51 5.28 -9.23
N ASN A 78 2.13 6.12 -8.39
CA ASN A 78 2.93 7.26 -8.80
C ASN A 78 4.40 6.82 -8.94
N ASP A 79 4.93 6.89 -10.16
CA ASP A 79 6.32 6.53 -10.41
C ASP A 79 7.27 7.65 -9.97
N ILE A 80 7.80 7.53 -8.75
CA ILE A 80 8.76 8.46 -8.14
C ILE A 80 10.21 7.98 -8.22
N THR A 81 10.47 6.90 -8.98
CA THR A 81 11.71 6.12 -8.91
C THR A 81 12.97 6.97 -9.08
N ASP A 82 13.02 7.82 -10.12
CA ASP A 82 14.19 8.64 -10.43
C ASP A 82 14.49 9.64 -9.32
N ILE A 83 13.44 10.35 -8.86
CA ILE A 83 13.54 11.38 -7.83
C ILE A 83 13.97 10.76 -6.51
N PHE A 84 13.32 9.66 -6.11
CA PHE A 84 13.64 8.91 -4.91
C PHE A 84 15.09 8.41 -4.91
N CYS A 85 15.56 7.86 -6.03
CA CYS A 85 16.92 7.36 -6.15
C CYS A 85 17.97 8.48 -6.04
N ILE A 86 17.68 9.69 -6.54
CA ILE A 86 18.55 10.86 -6.36
C ILE A 86 18.61 11.24 -4.88
N ASP A 87 17.45 11.34 -4.23
CA ASP A 87 17.36 11.70 -2.80
C ASP A 87 18.08 10.66 -1.92
N ALA A 88 17.86 9.36 -2.16
CA ALA A 88 18.50 8.29 -1.41
C ALA A 88 20.04 8.28 -1.58
N LYS A 89 20.55 8.58 -2.79
CA LYS A 89 21.99 8.69 -3.04
C LYS A 89 22.63 9.85 -2.28
N ASN A 90 21.96 11.00 -2.24
CA ASN A 90 22.46 12.18 -1.56
C ASN A 90 22.49 12.03 -0.04
N ASN A 91 21.63 11.17 0.51
CA ASN A 91 21.54 10.90 1.95
C ASN A 91 22.08 9.52 2.36
N PHE A 92 22.98 8.94 1.56
CA PHE A 92 23.52 7.61 1.88
C PHE A 92 24.46 7.65 3.11
N SER A 93 25.11 8.78 3.38
CA SER A 93 26.08 8.92 4.48
C SER A 93 25.45 9.02 5.86
N ASP A 94 24.27 9.63 5.97
CA ASP A 94 23.54 9.81 7.24
C ASP A 94 22.38 8.81 7.39
N LYS A 95 22.04 8.08 6.32
CA LYS A 95 20.98 7.06 6.28
C LYS A 95 19.59 7.60 6.62
N SER A 96 19.38 8.91 6.49
CA SER A 96 18.08 9.56 6.66
C SER A 96 17.66 10.19 5.35
N MET A 97 16.53 9.77 4.78
CA MET A 97 16.09 10.30 3.48
C MET A 97 15.67 11.77 3.55
N TRP A 98 15.23 12.20 4.74
CA TRP A 98 14.56 13.48 4.94
C TRP A 98 15.31 14.28 5.98
N ASN A 99 16.45 14.84 5.60
CA ASN A 99 17.17 15.79 6.44
C ASN A 99 16.20 16.88 6.94
N THR A 100 16.00 16.92 8.26
CA THR A 100 14.90 17.62 8.97
C THR A 100 14.88 19.14 8.75
N HIS A 101 15.87 19.69 8.04
CA HIS A 101 15.96 21.10 7.69
C HIS A 101 15.14 21.52 6.46
N PHE A 102 14.68 20.58 5.61
CA PHE A 102 14.01 20.92 4.35
C PHE A 102 12.50 20.63 4.30
N ILE A 103 11.93 19.91 5.26
CA ILE A 103 10.49 19.60 5.27
C ILE A 103 9.75 20.48 6.29
N ARG A 104 9.75 21.79 6.04
CA ARG A 104 8.61 22.63 6.43
C ARG A 104 7.74 22.79 5.21
N VAL A 105 6.85 21.83 4.98
CA VAL A 105 5.75 22.02 4.04
C VAL A 105 4.86 23.12 4.63
N ARG A 106 4.65 24.16 3.81
CA ARG A 106 3.86 25.34 4.12
C ARG A 106 2.38 25.06 3.92
#